data_AF-A0A8X6F4W7-F1
#
_entry.id   AF-A0A8X6F4W7-F1
#
_cell.length_a   1.000
_cell.length_b   1.000
_cell.length_c   1.000
_cell.angle_alpha   90.00
_cell.angle_beta   90.00
_cell.angle_gamma   90.00
#
_symmetry.space_group_name_H-M   'P 1'
#
loop_
_entity.id
_entity.type
_entity.pdbx_description
1 polymer ?
#
loop_
_entity_poly.entity_id
_entity_poly.type
_entity_poly.pdbx_seq_one_letter_code
_entity_poly.pdbx_strand_id
1 'polypeptide(L)'
;MDRTRILLPLALEDKQRDPEKFKTVRELLAQLEQKDVSMRGATFKEFLKQLNMSYEEYVLALRSGINRPTVVLKRTVDEVLINSYNPKILSLMQANMDIQFVLDEYAVVAYLVDYVNKPGRGLSKILRNCIEATAQGKHSLKECLISVANQFINSAEISAQEAAWSILELPMSKMSEDTIFIPTFRREDRTRMIKSQEYLKQLDSNSRDVYELNIIDRYVVRPNQLENVCLANFAAWYELAKVGSEDRKLLKGNQYVRRRTKPKVIQYRKFKESQDENEYYREQVMLFTSWRNENADILSLDFKQLYTTNLETIRMNRKEFVADENLDLEEELMQLEKSRELEEDEEKSEETSLVSFEPYWNMMKMK
;
A
#
# COMPACT_ATOMS: atom_id res chain seq x y z
N MET A 1 10.16 -23.23 22.92
CA MET A 1 11.49 -22.62 23.23
C MET A 1 11.77 -22.73 24.73
N ASP A 2 13.04 -22.76 25.13
CA ASP A 2 13.49 -22.87 26.52
C ASP A 2 13.38 -21.57 27.34
N ARG A 3 13.45 -20.41 26.68
CA ARG A 3 13.21 -19.08 27.26
C ARG A 3 12.56 -18.14 26.26
N THR A 4 11.86 -17.13 26.77
CA THR A 4 11.31 -16.04 25.96
C THR A 4 12.43 -15.16 25.44
N ARG A 5 12.40 -14.81 24.16
CA ARG A 5 13.35 -13.86 23.55
C ARG A 5 12.78 -13.22 22.29
N ILE A 6 13.37 -12.11 21.91
CA ILE A 6 13.15 -11.49 20.60
C ILE A 6 14.16 -12.11 19.63
N LEU A 7 13.68 -12.55 18.48
CA LEU A 7 14.50 -12.99 17.36
C LEU A 7 14.45 -11.95 16.25
N LEU A 8 15.61 -11.64 15.67
CA LEU A 8 15.73 -10.79 14.50
C LEU A 8 15.84 -11.65 13.23
N PRO A 9 15.21 -11.24 12.12
CA PRO A 9 15.31 -11.95 10.84
C PRO A 9 16.76 -12.01 10.37
N LEU A 10 17.10 -13.05 9.61
CA LEU A 10 18.36 -13.10 8.86
C LEU A 10 18.20 -12.34 7.54
N ALA A 11 19.28 -11.70 7.08
CA ALA A 11 19.31 -11.09 5.76
C ALA A 11 19.12 -12.17 4.68
N LEU A 12 18.55 -11.79 3.52
CA LEU A 12 18.26 -12.74 2.45
C LEU A 12 19.54 -13.41 1.91
N GLU A 13 20.65 -12.69 1.95
CA GLU A 13 21.98 -13.09 1.47
C GLU A 13 22.82 -13.81 2.54
N ASP A 14 22.30 -13.97 3.76
CA ASP A 14 23.03 -14.61 4.84
C ASP A 14 23.24 -16.10 4.53
N LYS A 15 24.50 -16.56 4.54
CA LYS A 15 24.87 -17.96 4.28
C LYS A 15 24.33 -18.93 5.33
N GLN A 16 23.94 -18.42 6.51
CA GLN A 16 23.34 -19.22 7.58
C GLN A 16 21.81 -19.34 7.42
N ARG A 17 21.21 -18.63 6.47
CA ARG A 17 19.77 -18.68 6.22
C ARG A 17 19.40 -20.01 5.56
N ASP A 18 18.49 -20.73 6.20
CA ASP A 18 18.02 -22.04 5.77
C ASP A 18 16.48 -22.11 5.91
N PRO A 19 15.73 -21.70 4.87
CA PRO A 19 14.27 -21.74 4.88
C PRO A 19 13.69 -23.15 4.96
N GLU A 20 14.40 -24.16 4.47
CA GLU A 20 13.95 -25.56 4.50
C GLU A 20 13.90 -26.08 5.93
N LYS A 21 14.91 -25.78 6.76
CA LYS A 21 14.86 -26.11 8.18
C LYS A 21 13.72 -25.42 8.90
N PHE A 22 13.37 -24.18 8.53
CA PHE A 22 12.19 -23.51 9.08
C PHE A 22 10.91 -24.25 8.71
N LYS A 23 10.80 -24.70 7.46
CA LYS A 23 9.66 -25.50 6.98
C LYS A 23 9.50 -26.79 7.79
N THR A 24 10.58 -27.53 8.03
CA THR A 24 10.56 -28.73 8.89
C THR A 24 10.06 -28.43 10.30
N VAL A 25 10.43 -27.27 10.88
CA VAL A 25 9.91 -26.85 12.18
C VAL A 25 8.40 -26.60 12.11
N ARG A 26 7.90 -25.91 11.08
CA ARG A 26 6.46 -25.66 10.90
C ARG A 26 5.67 -26.96 10.71
N GLU A 27 6.19 -27.90 9.91
CA GLU A 27 5.55 -29.20 9.66
C GLU A 27 5.39 -30.01 10.94
N LEU A 28 6.43 -30.10 11.79
CA LEU A 28 6.31 -30.81 13.06
C LEU A 28 5.31 -30.13 14.00
N LEU A 29 5.28 -28.79 14.04
CA LEU A 29 4.30 -28.05 14.83
C LEU A 29 2.87 -28.33 14.34
N ALA A 30 2.64 -28.32 13.02
CA ALA A 30 1.35 -28.65 12.43
C ALA A 30 0.90 -30.09 12.76
N GLN A 31 1.81 -31.07 12.70
CA GLN A 31 1.53 -32.46 13.09
C GLN A 31 1.15 -32.59 14.58
N LEU A 32 1.76 -31.79 15.45
CA LEU A 32 1.41 -31.74 16.87
C LEU A 32 0.02 -31.12 17.08
N GLU A 33 -0.32 -30.08 16.32
CA GLU A 33 -1.63 -29.43 16.36
C GLU A 33 -2.75 -30.37 15.87
N GLN A 34 -2.51 -31.10 14.77
CA GLN A 34 -3.43 -32.09 14.20
C GLN A 34 -3.50 -33.39 15.03
N LYS A 35 -2.60 -33.56 16.01
CA LYS A 35 -2.45 -34.74 16.87
C LYS A 35 -2.01 -36.02 16.13
N ASP A 36 -1.41 -35.88 14.96
CA ASP A 36 -0.79 -36.98 14.21
C ASP A 36 0.46 -37.51 14.92
N VAL A 37 1.15 -36.61 15.62
CA VAL A 37 2.30 -36.92 16.48
C VAL A 37 1.97 -36.49 17.90
N SER A 38 2.24 -37.35 18.88
CA SER A 38 2.08 -37.03 20.30
C SER A 38 3.44 -36.93 20.97
N MET A 39 3.75 -35.75 21.49
CA MET A 39 4.94 -35.50 22.32
C MET A 39 4.54 -35.01 23.72
N ARG A 40 3.45 -35.59 24.27
CA ARG A 40 2.91 -35.16 25.57
C ARG A 40 3.94 -35.32 26.69
N GLY A 41 4.17 -34.26 27.45
CA GLY A 41 5.16 -34.23 28.53
C GLY A 41 6.62 -34.20 28.07
N ALA A 42 6.87 -34.09 26.76
CA ALA A 42 8.23 -34.03 26.23
C ALA A 42 8.94 -32.72 26.62
N THR A 43 10.22 -32.84 26.90
CA THR A 43 11.10 -31.70 27.12
C THR A 43 11.48 -31.03 25.81
N PHE A 44 11.88 -29.76 25.88
CA PHE A 44 12.37 -29.04 24.70
C PHE A 44 13.60 -29.72 24.05
N LYS A 45 14.42 -30.45 24.83
CA LYS A 45 15.55 -31.22 24.29
C LYS A 45 15.08 -32.43 23.46
N GLU A 46 14.01 -33.09 23.87
CA GLU A 46 13.42 -34.21 23.11
C GLU A 46 12.74 -33.70 21.83
N PHE A 47 12.09 -32.54 21.90
CA PHE A 47 11.57 -31.85 20.71
C PHE A 47 12.69 -31.55 19.69
N LEU A 48 13.83 -31.02 20.14
CA LEU A 48 14.98 -30.78 19.26
C LEU A 48 15.58 -32.07 18.68
N LYS A 49 15.59 -33.17 19.45
CA LYS A 49 16.01 -34.48 18.95
C LYS A 49 15.07 -35.00 17.86
N GLN A 50 13.77 -34.80 18.02
CA GLN A 50 12.78 -35.19 17.00
C GLN A 50 12.99 -34.42 15.69
N LEU A 51 13.35 -33.13 15.77
CA LEU A 51 13.71 -32.31 14.62
C LEU A 51 15.09 -32.64 14.04
N ASN A 52 15.90 -33.45 14.72
CA ASN A 52 17.31 -33.68 14.40
C ASN A 52 18.11 -32.36 14.29
N MET A 53 17.86 -31.41 15.19
CA MET A 53 18.51 -30.10 15.21
C MET A 53 19.19 -29.83 16.55
N SER A 54 20.36 -29.17 16.50
CA SER A 54 20.91 -28.53 17.70
C SER A 54 20.09 -27.30 18.09
N TYR A 55 20.35 -26.80 19.30
CA TYR A 55 19.72 -25.58 19.80
C TYR A 55 19.98 -24.37 18.89
N GLU A 56 21.22 -24.22 18.44
CA GLU A 56 21.66 -23.09 17.61
C GLU A 56 21.04 -23.17 16.21
N GLU A 57 21.01 -24.37 15.63
CA GLU A 57 20.35 -24.59 14.34
C GLU A 57 18.86 -24.32 14.40
N TYR A 58 18.17 -24.70 15.48
CA TYR A 58 16.76 -24.38 15.65
C TYR A 58 16.52 -22.86 15.72
N VAL A 59 17.37 -22.12 16.43
CA VAL A 59 17.28 -20.65 16.48
C VAL A 59 17.54 -20.04 15.10
N LEU A 60 18.53 -20.54 14.35
CA LEU A 60 18.80 -20.08 12.99
C LEU A 60 17.66 -20.41 12.03
N ALA A 61 17.05 -21.59 12.14
CA ALA A 61 15.86 -21.97 11.38
C ALA A 61 14.72 -20.99 11.64
N LEU A 62 14.39 -20.71 12.90
CA LEU A 62 13.37 -19.71 13.23
C LEU A 62 13.69 -18.32 12.66
N ARG A 63 14.95 -17.86 12.75
CA ARG A 63 15.36 -16.56 12.21
C ARG A 63 15.34 -16.52 10.67
N SER A 64 15.48 -17.67 10.01
CA SER A 64 15.41 -17.79 8.55
C SER A 64 13.99 -17.65 8.01
N GLY A 65 13.00 -17.98 8.83
CA GLY A 65 11.58 -17.99 8.47
C GLY A 65 10.77 -16.77 8.89
N ILE A 66 11.35 -15.85 9.67
CA ILE A 66 10.71 -14.59 10.04
C ILE A 66 11.25 -13.47 9.17
N ASN A 67 10.39 -12.51 8.84
CA ASN A 67 10.75 -11.32 8.05
C ASN A 67 10.85 -10.05 8.89
N ARG A 68 10.49 -10.13 10.19
CA ARG A 68 10.49 -9.01 11.13
C ARG A 68 10.91 -9.47 12.53
N PRO A 69 11.31 -8.55 13.42
CA PRO A 69 11.53 -8.88 14.83
C PRO A 69 10.31 -9.57 15.43
N THR A 70 10.50 -10.76 15.99
CA THR A 70 9.40 -11.59 16.51
C THR A 70 9.70 -12.04 17.93
N VAL A 71 8.71 -11.90 18.83
CA VAL A 71 8.79 -12.48 20.18
C VAL A 71 8.49 -13.97 20.12
N VAL A 72 9.48 -14.80 20.48
CA VAL A 72 9.26 -16.22 20.70
C VAL A 72 9.17 -16.48 22.19
N LEU A 73 8.00 -16.94 22.65
CA LEU A 73 7.74 -17.20 24.05
C LEU A 73 8.39 -18.50 24.53
N LYS A 74 8.76 -18.54 25.81
CA LYS A 74 9.04 -19.80 26.51
C LYS A 74 7.76 -20.62 26.53
N ARG A 75 7.84 -21.84 25.98
CA ARG A 75 6.72 -22.79 25.90
C ARG A 75 7.24 -24.21 26.04
N THR A 76 6.52 -25.05 26.77
CA THR A 76 6.68 -26.51 26.71
C THR A 76 5.98 -27.05 25.46
N VAL A 77 6.25 -28.32 25.13
CA VAL A 77 5.64 -28.96 23.95
C VAL A 77 4.12 -29.13 24.13
N ASP A 78 3.66 -29.29 25.36
CA ASP A 78 2.23 -29.38 25.70
C ASP A 78 1.46 -28.07 25.50
N GLU A 79 2.18 -26.94 25.43
CA GLU A 79 1.60 -25.61 25.30
C GLU A 79 1.46 -25.16 23.83
N VAL A 80 1.66 -26.06 22.86
CA VAL A 80 1.64 -25.72 21.43
C VAL A 80 0.31 -25.11 20.99
N LEU A 81 -0.82 -25.59 21.54
CA LEU A 81 -2.17 -25.12 21.25
C LEU A 81 -2.62 -23.97 22.16
N ILE A 82 -1.73 -23.43 23.01
CA ILE A 82 -2.08 -22.35 23.93
C ILE A 82 -1.65 -21.02 23.30
N ASN A 83 -2.63 -20.23 22.89
CA ASN A 83 -2.42 -18.86 22.41
C ASN A 83 -1.67 -17.99 23.42
N SER A 84 -1.14 -16.87 22.96
CA SER A 84 -0.49 -15.91 23.85
C SER A 84 -1.53 -15.17 24.69
N TYR A 85 -1.34 -15.15 26.00
CA TYR A 85 -2.30 -14.58 26.93
C TYR A 85 -1.63 -13.77 28.04
N ASN A 86 -2.40 -12.84 28.61
CA ASN A 86 -2.00 -12.14 29.82
C ASN A 86 -2.63 -12.83 31.03
N PRO A 87 -1.84 -13.38 31.99
CA PRO A 87 -2.39 -14.12 33.13
C PRO A 87 -3.39 -13.31 33.98
N LYS A 88 -3.17 -12.00 34.13
CA LYS A 88 -4.09 -11.12 34.88
C LYS A 88 -5.41 -10.94 34.14
N ILE A 89 -5.36 -10.74 32.82
CA ILE A 89 -6.57 -10.61 32.00
C ILE A 89 -7.33 -11.95 31.99
N LEU A 90 -6.62 -13.08 31.86
CA LEU A 90 -7.23 -14.41 31.91
C LEU A 90 -7.97 -14.63 33.23
N SER A 91 -7.35 -14.29 34.36
CA SER A 91 -7.98 -14.46 35.67
C SER A 91 -9.24 -13.61 35.87
N LEU A 92 -9.32 -12.47 35.17
CA LEU A 92 -10.44 -11.53 35.28
C LEU A 92 -11.56 -11.83 34.30
N MET A 93 -11.23 -12.09 33.04
CA MET A 93 -12.22 -12.23 31.94
C MET A 93 -12.57 -13.68 31.61
N GLN A 94 -11.70 -14.63 31.94
CA GLN A 94 -11.88 -16.06 31.67
C GLN A 94 -12.25 -16.38 30.20
N ALA A 95 -11.72 -15.58 29.26
CA ALA A 95 -11.97 -15.71 27.83
C ALA A 95 -10.70 -16.11 27.07
N ASN A 96 -10.87 -16.73 25.90
CA ASN A 96 -9.75 -16.97 24.98
C ASN A 96 -9.11 -15.64 24.57
N MET A 97 -7.78 -15.63 24.46
CA MET A 97 -7.00 -14.44 24.12
C MET A 97 -5.92 -14.82 23.12
N ASP A 98 -5.59 -13.88 22.25
CA ASP A 98 -4.42 -13.94 21.38
C ASP A 98 -3.71 -12.57 21.41
N ILE A 99 -2.82 -12.41 22.40
CA ILE A 99 -2.12 -11.16 22.68
C ILE A 99 -0.68 -11.27 22.20
N GLN A 100 -0.28 -10.38 21.30
CA GLN A 100 1.08 -10.31 20.79
C GLN A 100 1.75 -9.00 21.18
N PHE A 101 3.07 -9.05 21.40
CA PHE A 101 3.85 -7.83 21.63
C PHE A 101 4.05 -7.11 20.30
N VAL A 102 3.81 -5.79 20.32
CA VAL A 102 4.15 -4.91 19.20
C VAL A 102 5.63 -4.56 19.32
N LEU A 103 6.42 -4.99 18.34
CA LEU A 103 7.84 -4.66 18.21
C LEU A 103 8.14 -3.65 17.10
N ASP A 104 7.10 -3.28 16.34
CA ASP A 104 7.16 -2.44 15.16
C ASP A 104 5.80 -1.77 14.98
N GLU A 105 5.76 -0.44 15.01
CA GLU A 105 4.55 0.36 14.85
C GLU A 105 3.88 0.11 13.49
N TYR A 106 4.65 -0.18 12.45
CA TYR A 106 4.13 -0.44 11.11
C TYR A 106 3.49 -1.81 11.00
N ALA A 107 4.00 -2.81 11.71
CA ALA A 107 3.33 -4.11 11.85
C ALA A 107 1.89 -3.94 12.38
N VAL A 108 1.65 -2.95 13.25
CA VAL A 108 0.29 -2.62 13.72
C VAL A 108 -0.55 -2.02 12.59
N VAL A 109 0.00 -1.05 11.84
CA VAL A 109 -0.72 -0.43 10.72
C VAL A 109 -1.08 -1.46 9.66
N ALA A 110 -0.11 -2.29 9.24
CA ALA A 110 -0.33 -3.36 8.28
C ALA A 110 -1.39 -4.37 8.77
N TYR A 111 -1.33 -4.75 10.06
CA TYR A 111 -2.33 -5.61 10.66
C TYR A 111 -3.74 -4.99 10.66
N LEU A 112 -3.86 -3.71 11.04
CA LEU A 112 -5.15 -3.00 11.03
C LEU A 112 -5.73 -2.90 9.62
N VAL A 113 -4.89 -2.55 8.63
CA VAL A 113 -5.29 -2.48 7.23
C VAL A 113 -5.76 -3.84 6.74
N ASP A 114 -5.03 -4.91 7.03
CA ASP A 114 -5.44 -6.27 6.68
C ASP A 114 -6.77 -6.67 7.35
N TYR A 115 -6.93 -6.33 8.63
CA TYR A 115 -8.15 -6.68 9.36
C TYR A 115 -9.37 -5.95 8.78
N VAL A 116 -9.24 -4.65 8.48
CA VAL A 116 -10.30 -3.87 7.83
C VAL A 116 -10.64 -4.43 6.44
N ASN A 117 -9.64 -4.90 5.70
CA ASN A 117 -9.82 -5.46 4.37
C ASN A 117 -10.16 -6.97 4.36
N LYS A 118 -10.27 -7.62 5.52
CA LYS A 118 -10.56 -9.06 5.64
C LYS A 118 -11.83 -9.50 4.89
N PRO A 119 -12.96 -8.76 4.92
CA PRO A 119 -14.15 -9.12 4.15
C PRO A 119 -13.94 -8.99 2.63
N GLY A 120 -13.00 -8.16 2.18
CA GLY A 120 -12.69 -7.93 0.77
C GLY A 120 -11.68 -8.91 0.17
N ARG A 121 -11.27 -9.95 0.92
CA ARG A 121 -10.32 -10.96 0.42
C ARG A 121 -10.92 -11.69 -0.78
N GLY A 122 -10.09 -11.96 -1.80
CA GLY A 122 -10.51 -12.62 -3.04
C GLY A 122 -11.16 -11.71 -4.09
N LEU A 123 -11.79 -10.58 -3.71
CA LEU A 123 -12.41 -9.63 -4.66
C LEU A 123 -11.39 -9.11 -5.69
N SER A 124 -10.17 -8.79 -5.25
CA SER A 124 -9.10 -8.31 -6.14
C SER A 124 -8.75 -9.32 -7.25
N LYS A 125 -8.79 -10.62 -6.96
CA LYS A 125 -8.52 -11.69 -7.93
C LYS A 125 -9.67 -11.81 -8.92
N ILE A 126 -10.91 -11.76 -8.43
CA ILE A 126 -12.12 -11.77 -9.25
C ILE A 126 -12.12 -10.57 -10.22
N LEU A 127 -11.80 -9.37 -9.73
CA LEU A 127 -11.73 -8.16 -10.54
C LEU A 127 -10.62 -8.24 -11.60
N ARG A 128 -9.42 -8.73 -11.23
CA ARG A 128 -8.32 -8.94 -12.19
C ARG A 128 -8.72 -9.88 -13.32
N ASN A 129 -9.27 -11.04 -12.98
CA ASN A 129 -9.75 -12.02 -13.97
C ASN A 129 -10.83 -11.41 -14.89
N CYS A 130 -11.73 -10.59 -14.33
CA CYS A 130 -12.77 -9.91 -15.10
C CYS A 130 -12.18 -8.87 -16.08
N ILE A 131 -11.19 -8.09 -15.63
CA ILE A 131 -10.49 -7.11 -16.48
C ILE A 131 -9.76 -7.83 -17.63
N GLU A 132 -9.05 -8.91 -17.34
CA GLU A 132 -8.36 -9.70 -18.35
C GLU A 132 -9.32 -10.31 -19.38
N ALA A 133 -10.44 -10.89 -18.91
CA ALA A 133 -11.47 -11.46 -19.78
C ALA A 133 -12.17 -10.40 -20.64
N THR A 134 -12.43 -9.20 -20.09
CA THR A 134 -13.03 -8.09 -20.85
C THR A 134 -12.05 -7.47 -21.86
N ALA A 135 -10.75 -7.46 -21.56
CA ALA A 135 -9.70 -6.94 -22.45
C ALA A 135 -9.49 -7.79 -23.70
N GLN A 136 -9.77 -9.10 -23.63
CA GLN A 136 -9.65 -10.03 -24.76
C GLN A 136 -10.81 -9.91 -25.77
N GLY A 137 -11.91 -9.25 -25.40
CA GLY A 137 -13.08 -9.07 -26.26
C GLY A 137 -13.12 -7.70 -26.97
N LYS A 138 -13.78 -7.63 -28.12
CA LYS A 138 -14.12 -6.35 -28.79
C LYS A 138 -15.40 -5.77 -28.18
N HIS A 139 -15.33 -5.31 -26.94
CA HIS A 139 -16.46 -4.69 -26.24
C HIS A 139 -16.26 -3.17 -26.09
N SER A 140 -17.36 -2.44 -25.98
CA SER A 140 -17.29 -1.02 -25.62
C SER A 140 -16.85 -0.85 -24.16
N LEU A 141 -16.21 0.27 -23.84
CA LEU A 141 -15.80 0.59 -22.46
C LEU A 141 -16.97 0.49 -21.46
N LYS A 142 -18.17 0.90 -21.89
CA LYS A 142 -19.38 0.83 -21.07
C LYS A 142 -19.75 -0.61 -20.73
N GLU A 143 -19.71 -1.52 -21.69
CA GLU A 143 -20.02 -2.94 -21.48
C GLU A 143 -18.99 -3.59 -20.55
N CYS A 144 -17.70 -3.28 -20.73
CA CYS A 144 -16.66 -3.74 -19.82
C CYS A 144 -16.90 -3.27 -18.39
N LEU A 145 -17.22 -1.98 -18.20
CA LEU A 145 -17.50 -1.40 -16.88
C LEU A 145 -18.73 -2.03 -16.22
N ILE A 146 -19.81 -2.26 -16.97
CA ILE A 146 -21.01 -2.93 -16.45
C ILE A 146 -20.69 -4.37 -16.01
N SER A 147 -19.90 -5.09 -16.81
CA SER A 147 -19.50 -6.47 -16.51
C SER A 147 -18.71 -6.54 -15.20
N VAL A 148 -17.71 -5.66 -15.04
CA VAL A 148 -16.89 -5.55 -13.82
C VAL A 148 -17.75 -5.14 -12.63
N ALA A 149 -18.63 -4.15 -12.79
CA ALA A 149 -19.49 -3.66 -11.72
C ALA A 149 -20.47 -4.73 -11.23
N ASN A 150 -21.10 -5.48 -12.15
CA ASN A 150 -22.01 -6.56 -11.79
C ASN A 150 -21.28 -7.67 -11.02
N GLN A 151 -20.08 -8.05 -11.47
CA GLN A 151 -19.28 -9.04 -10.77
C GLN A 151 -18.93 -8.56 -9.36
N PHE A 152 -18.54 -7.31 -9.21
CA PHE A 152 -18.21 -6.72 -7.91
C PHE A 152 -19.42 -6.74 -6.97
N ILE A 153 -20.58 -6.25 -7.42
CA ILE A 153 -21.81 -6.18 -6.60
C ILE A 153 -22.27 -7.58 -6.16
N ASN A 154 -22.15 -8.58 -7.04
CA ASN A 154 -22.58 -9.95 -6.72
C ASN A 154 -21.58 -10.73 -5.85
N SER A 155 -20.33 -10.26 -5.73
CA SER A 155 -19.30 -10.92 -4.93
C SER A 155 -19.00 -10.18 -3.62
N ALA A 156 -19.33 -8.90 -3.51
CA ALA A 156 -19.13 -8.11 -2.31
C ALA A 156 -20.21 -8.40 -1.25
N GLU A 157 -19.79 -8.96 -0.11
CA GLU A 157 -20.64 -9.07 1.07
C GLU A 157 -20.59 -7.78 1.89
N ILE A 158 -21.74 -7.11 2.04
CA ILE A 158 -21.87 -5.89 2.85
C ILE A 158 -23.00 -6.06 3.85
N SER A 159 -22.82 -5.53 5.05
CA SER A 159 -23.90 -5.51 6.06
C SER A 159 -25.04 -4.58 5.63
N ALA A 160 -26.24 -4.79 6.18
CA ALA A 160 -27.38 -3.90 5.92
C ALA A 160 -27.09 -2.45 6.33
N GLN A 161 -26.28 -2.26 7.37
CA GLN A 161 -25.83 -0.95 7.85
C GLN A 161 -24.91 -0.27 6.84
N GLU A 162 -23.89 -0.97 6.31
CA GLU A 162 -22.99 -0.44 5.29
C GLU A 162 -23.72 -0.15 3.98
N ALA A 163 -24.67 -1.00 3.60
CA ALA A 163 -25.53 -0.78 2.44
C ALA A 163 -26.36 0.50 2.59
N ALA A 164 -27.02 0.69 3.74
CA ALA A 164 -27.77 1.91 4.03
C ALA A 164 -26.85 3.15 4.04
N TRP A 165 -25.66 3.05 4.63
CA TRP A 165 -24.66 4.13 4.66
C TRP A 165 -24.23 4.55 3.26
N SER A 166 -23.96 3.56 2.39
CA SER A 166 -23.56 3.77 1.00
C SER A 166 -24.68 4.37 0.15
N ILE A 167 -25.92 3.90 0.30
CA ILE A 167 -27.10 4.43 -0.42
C ILE A 167 -27.38 5.89 -0.04
N LEU A 168 -27.11 6.27 1.21
CA LEU A 168 -27.26 7.63 1.70
C LEU A 168 -26.08 8.55 1.35
N GLU A 169 -25.09 8.04 0.61
CA GLU A 169 -23.86 8.76 0.24
C GLU A 169 -23.13 9.34 1.46
N LEU A 170 -23.22 8.65 2.60
CA LEU A 170 -22.54 9.07 3.81
C LEU A 170 -21.04 8.73 3.71
N PRO A 171 -20.15 9.61 4.21
CA PRO A 171 -18.72 9.35 4.15
C PRO A 171 -18.37 8.11 4.98
N MET A 172 -17.76 7.11 4.34
CA MET A 172 -17.33 5.85 4.97
C MET A 172 -16.17 6.05 5.96
N SER A 173 -15.40 7.11 5.79
CA SER A 173 -14.34 7.51 6.72
C SER A 173 -14.26 9.03 6.81
N LYS A 174 -13.70 9.49 7.93
CA LYS A 174 -13.35 10.90 8.15
C LYS A 174 -11.90 10.97 8.54
N MET A 175 -11.19 11.94 7.98
CA MET A 175 -9.77 12.16 8.23
C MET A 175 -9.57 13.58 8.76
N SER A 176 -8.69 13.72 9.74
CA SER A 176 -8.33 15.03 10.32
C SER A 176 -7.46 15.85 9.37
N GLU A 177 -6.77 15.18 8.46
CA GLU A 177 -5.84 15.75 7.49
C GLU A 177 -6.31 15.41 6.07
N ASP A 178 -6.23 16.40 5.18
CA ASP A 178 -6.61 16.29 3.79
C ASP A 178 -5.40 15.83 2.95
N THR A 179 -5.64 15.14 1.84
CA THR A 179 -4.60 14.59 0.97
C THR A 179 -4.55 15.31 -0.38
N ILE A 180 -3.42 15.23 -1.06
CA ILE A 180 -3.28 15.69 -2.45
C ILE A 180 -2.35 14.77 -3.24
N PHE A 181 -2.84 14.25 -4.36
CA PHE A 181 -2.02 13.51 -5.31
C PHE A 181 -1.32 14.48 -6.28
N ILE A 182 0.00 14.37 -6.37
CA ILE A 182 0.85 15.10 -7.31
C ILE A 182 1.17 14.14 -8.47
N PRO A 183 0.68 14.40 -9.69
CA PRO A 183 0.86 13.48 -10.81
C PRO A 183 2.27 13.62 -11.41
N THR A 184 3.24 12.96 -10.79
CA THR A 184 4.67 12.99 -11.13
C THR A 184 5.05 12.20 -12.39
N PHE A 185 4.09 11.55 -13.05
CA PHE A 185 4.27 10.90 -14.34
C PHE A 185 4.76 11.88 -15.43
N ARG A 186 5.27 11.32 -16.54
CA ARG A 186 5.52 12.08 -17.77
C ARG A 186 4.23 12.78 -18.24
N ARG A 187 4.34 13.91 -18.95
CA ARG A 187 3.19 14.76 -19.29
C ARG A 187 2.11 14.04 -20.08
N GLU A 188 2.54 13.14 -20.96
CA GLU A 188 1.76 12.24 -21.79
C GLU A 188 0.95 11.22 -20.99
N ASP A 189 1.47 10.79 -19.83
CA ASP A 189 0.87 9.76 -18.98
C ASP A 189 0.08 10.36 -17.80
N ARG A 190 0.11 11.68 -17.61
CA ARG A 190 -0.66 12.34 -16.54
C ARG A 190 -2.14 12.27 -16.84
N THR A 191 -2.89 11.62 -15.95
CA THR A 191 -4.36 11.71 -15.95
C THR A 191 -4.80 13.17 -15.78
N ARG A 192 -5.69 13.65 -16.66
CA ARG A 192 -6.25 15.00 -16.60
C ARG A 192 -7.77 14.94 -16.60
N MET A 193 -8.37 15.86 -15.85
CA MET A 193 -9.80 16.08 -15.85
C MET A 193 -10.17 16.97 -17.03
N ILE A 194 -11.22 16.60 -17.75
CA ILE A 194 -11.77 17.43 -18.84
C ILE A 194 -12.65 18.53 -18.22
N LYS A 195 -12.66 19.71 -18.83
CA LYS A 195 -13.57 20.80 -18.45
C LYS A 195 -15.04 20.38 -18.63
N SER A 196 -15.95 21.08 -17.97
CA SER A 196 -17.39 20.81 -18.09
C SER A 196 -17.88 20.91 -19.54
N GLN A 197 -18.87 20.10 -19.89
CA GLN A 197 -19.43 20.09 -21.25
C GLN A 197 -19.96 21.47 -21.68
N GLU A 198 -20.47 22.25 -20.73
CA GLU A 198 -20.92 23.63 -20.95
C GLU A 198 -19.77 24.54 -21.38
N TYR A 199 -18.62 24.45 -20.70
CA TYR A 199 -17.43 25.22 -21.04
C TYR A 199 -16.83 24.76 -22.38
N LEU A 200 -16.78 23.45 -22.62
CA LEU A 200 -16.28 22.89 -23.88
C LEU A 200 -17.08 23.36 -25.11
N LYS A 201 -18.40 23.51 -24.98
CA LYS A 201 -19.25 24.03 -26.06
C LYS A 201 -19.00 25.51 -26.38
N GLN A 202 -18.46 26.27 -25.43
CA GLN A 202 -18.14 27.69 -25.59
C GLN A 202 -16.71 27.92 -26.10
N LEU A 203 -15.86 26.89 -26.06
CA LEU A 203 -14.51 26.96 -26.59
C LEU A 203 -14.53 27.06 -28.11
N ASP A 204 -13.57 27.82 -28.65
CA ASP A 204 -13.31 27.84 -30.08
C ASP A 204 -13.03 26.42 -30.60
N SER A 205 -13.50 26.09 -31.80
CA SER A 205 -13.39 24.74 -32.39
C SER A 205 -11.95 24.25 -32.54
N ASN A 206 -10.96 25.16 -32.59
CA ASN A 206 -9.54 24.83 -32.68
C ASN A 206 -8.80 24.89 -31.34
N SER A 207 -9.51 25.23 -30.24
CA SER A 207 -8.88 25.31 -28.93
C SER A 207 -8.51 23.92 -28.41
N ARG A 208 -7.25 23.79 -27.97
CA ARG A 208 -6.73 22.57 -27.31
C ARG A 208 -6.79 22.65 -25.78
N ASP A 209 -7.35 23.73 -25.23
CA ASP A 209 -7.45 23.97 -23.79
C ASP A 209 -8.70 23.30 -23.20
N VAL A 210 -8.77 21.97 -23.36
CA VAL A 210 -9.92 21.13 -22.97
C VAL A 210 -9.82 20.54 -21.57
N TYR A 211 -8.66 20.69 -20.91
CA TYR A 211 -8.37 20.10 -19.60
C TYR A 211 -8.42 21.13 -18.48
N GLU A 212 -8.89 20.70 -17.31
CA GLU A 212 -8.78 21.46 -16.07
C GLU A 212 -7.31 21.58 -15.62
N LEU A 213 -7.01 22.69 -14.95
CA LEU A 213 -5.67 22.94 -14.40
C LEU A 213 -5.41 22.03 -13.20
N ASN A 214 -4.35 21.23 -13.28
CA ASN A 214 -3.88 20.41 -12.16
C ASN A 214 -2.94 21.20 -11.24
N ILE A 215 -2.40 20.56 -10.19
CA ILE A 215 -1.50 21.20 -9.23
C ILE A 215 -0.20 21.71 -9.87
N ILE A 216 0.32 21.00 -10.87
CA ILE A 216 1.55 21.36 -11.59
C ILE A 216 1.30 22.59 -12.47
N ASP A 217 0.20 22.63 -13.21
CA ASP A 217 -0.14 23.77 -14.07
C ASP A 217 -0.28 25.05 -13.23
N ARG A 218 -0.85 24.93 -12.03
CA ARG A 218 -0.98 26.03 -11.05
C ARG A 218 0.38 26.45 -10.48
N TYR A 219 1.24 25.49 -10.19
CA TYR A 219 2.60 25.74 -9.69
C TYR A 219 3.48 26.48 -10.70
N VAL A 220 3.35 26.17 -11.99
CA VAL A 220 4.05 26.86 -13.10
C VAL A 220 3.65 28.33 -13.20
N VAL A 221 2.43 28.70 -12.80
CA VAL A 221 1.93 30.09 -12.81
C VAL A 221 1.89 30.73 -11.43
N ARG A 222 2.60 30.18 -10.44
CA ARG A 222 2.66 30.72 -9.07
C ARG A 222 3.21 32.16 -9.01
N PRO A 223 2.84 32.98 -8.01
CA PRO A 223 3.39 34.33 -7.84
C PRO A 223 4.91 34.32 -7.66
N ASN A 224 5.59 35.39 -8.06
CA ASN A 224 7.06 35.51 -7.97
C ASN A 224 7.57 35.42 -6.52
N GLN A 225 6.74 35.77 -5.54
CA GLN A 225 7.01 35.65 -4.11
C GLN A 225 7.17 34.19 -3.67
N LEU A 226 6.70 33.23 -4.48
CA LEU A 226 6.80 31.79 -4.26
C LEU A 226 7.80 31.14 -5.22
N GLU A 227 8.68 31.91 -5.89
CA GLU A 227 9.61 31.35 -6.88
C GLU A 227 10.51 30.26 -6.29
N ASN A 228 10.98 30.43 -5.05
CA ASN A 228 11.87 29.49 -4.37
C ASN A 228 11.15 28.33 -3.66
N VAL A 229 9.81 28.26 -3.74
CA VAL A 229 9.04 27.16 -3.15
C VAL A 229 9.01 26.00 -4.14
N CYS A 230 9.33 24.78 -3.69
CA CYS A 230 9.25 23.58 -4.51
C CYS A 230 7.81 23.08 -4.68
N LEU A 231 7.58 22.15 -5.61
CA LEU A 231 6.25 21.64 -5.92
C LEU A 231 5.58 20.94 -4.73
N ALA A 232 6.33 20.14 -3.97
CA ALA A 232 5.83 19.44 -2.78
C ALA A 232 5.28 20.42 -1.73
N ASN A 233 6.08 21.43 -1.37
CA ASN A 233 5.65 22.48 -0.43
C ASN A 233 4.49 23.30 -0.99
N PHE A 234 4.48 23.61 -2.29
CA PHE A 234 3.36 24.31 -2.91
C PHE A 234 2.06 23.51 -2.80
N ALA A 235 2.08 22.22 -3.14
CA ALA A 235 0.94 21.33 -3.07
C ALA A 235 0.41 21.13 -1.64
N ALA A 236 1.32 20.97 -0.68
CA ALA A 236 0.98 20.73 0.71
C ALA A 236 0.42 21.97 1.39
N TRP A 237 1.09 23.12 1.27
CA TRP A 237 0.82 24.31 2.08
C TRP A 237 -0.04 25.35 1.41
N TYR A 238 -0.32 25.27 0.11
CA TYR A 238 -1.02 26.33 -0.59
C TYR A 238 -2.30 25.85 -1.26
N GLU A 239 -3.22 26.78 -1.43
CA GLU A 239 -4.49 26.57 -2.08
C GLU A 239 -4.91 27.79 -2.90
N LEU A 240 -5.86 27.58 -3.79
CA LEU A 240 -6.41 28.66 -4.60
C LEU A 240 -7.59 29.33 -3.90
N ALA A 241 -7.56 30.66 -3.87
CA ALA A 241 -8.62 31.51 -3.39
C ALA A 241 -9.13 32.42 -4.52
N LYS A 242 -10.42 32.78 -4.48
CA LYS A 242 -11.02 33.73 -5.43
C LYS A 242 -10.66 35.19 -5.12
N VAL A 243 -10.28 35.45 -3.86
CA VAL A 243 -9.93 36.79 -3.36
C VAL A 243 -8.64 36.67 -2.59
N GLY A 244 -7.73 37.61 -2.81
CA GLY A 244 -6.45 37.68 -2.14
C GLY A 244 -5.74 38.99 -2.49
N SER A 245 -4.55 39.16 -1.93
CA SER A 245 -3.70 40.30 -2.25
C SER A 245 -3.03 40.12 -3.62
N GLU A 246 -2.80 41.21 -4.36
CA GLU A 246 -2.26 41.15 -5.73
C GLU A 246 -0.86 40.52 -5.79
N ASP A 247 -0.06 40.63 -4.72
CA ASP A 247 1.22 39.93 -4.58
C ASP A 247 1.09 38.40 -4.49
N ARG A 248 -0.11 37.88 -4.29
CA ARG A 248 -0.43 36.44 -4.26
C ARG A 248 -1.22 36.00 -5.47
N LYS A 249 -1.45 36.86 -6.45
CA LYS A 249 -2.18 36.50 -7.67
C LYS A 249 -1.34 35.59 -8.56
N LEU A 250 -1.95 34.55 -9.11
CA LEU A 250 -1.30 33.73 -10.14
C LEU A 250 -0.90 34.61 -11.33
N LEU A 251 0.24 34.32 -11.94
CA LEU A 251 0.72 35.06 -13.12
C LEU A 251 -0.23 34.92 -14.32
N LYS A 252 -1.04 33.85 -14.33
CA LYS A 252 -2.09 33.62 -15.32
C LYS A 252 -3.39 33.28 -14.61
N GLY A 253 -4.45 33.99 -14.97
CA GLY A 253 -5.79 33.83 -14.40
C GLY A 253 -6.11 34.83 -13.27
N ASN A 254 -7.29 34.68 -12.68
CA ASN A 254 -7.84 35.58 -11.66
C ASN A 254 -7.96 34.87 -10.29
N GLN A 255 -7.04 33.97 -9.98
CA GLN A 255 -7.00 33.26 -8.69
C GLN A 255 -5.76 33.67 -7.91
N TYR A 256 -5.87 33.57 -6.59
CA TYR A 256 -4.84 33.94 -5.64
C TYR A 256 -4.36 32.73 -4.88
N VAL A 257 -3.09 32.73 -4.47
CA VAL A 257 -2.49 31.67 -3.69
C VAL A 257 -2.56 32.01 -2.21
N ARG A 258 -3.27 31.19 -1.43
CA ARG A 258 -3.38 31.33 0.02
C ARG A 258 -2.63 30.19 0.70
N ARG A 259 -1.91 30.50 1.78
CA ARG A 259 -1.27 29.49 2.63
C ARG A 259 -2.32 28.87 3.56
N ARG A 260 -2.33 27.55 3.66
CA ARG A 260 -3.16 26.75 4.58
C ARG A 260 -2.64 26.88 6.01
N THR A 261 -3.53 26.63 6.97
CA THR A 261 -3.18 26.50 8.39
C THR A 261 -2.54 25.14 8.71
N LYS A 262 -2.95 24.09 8.00
CA LYS A 262 -2.40 22.74 8.06
C LYS A 262 -1.97 22.26 6.67
N PRO A 263 -0.84 21.56 6.55
CA PRO A 263 -0.42 21.01 5.28
C PRO A 263 -1.30 19.82 4.88
N LYS A 264 -1.51 19.65 3.58
CA LYS A 264 -2.03 18.39 3.05
C LYS A 264 -0.95 17.31 3.08
N VAL A 265 -1.36 16.07 3.31
CA VAL A 265 -0.50 14.91 3.09
C VAL A 265 -0.34 14.71 1.58
N ILE A 266 0.90 14.77 1.09
CA ILE A 266 1.19 14.59 -0.33
C ILE A 266 1.27 13.11 -0.68
N GLN A 267 0.73 12.76 -1.84
CA GLN A 267 0.83 11.45 -2.46
C GLN A 267 1.38 11.62 -3.87
N TYR A 268 2.18 10.69 -4.35
CA TYR A 268 2.80 10.72 -5.68
C TYR A 268 3.21 9.30 -6.07
N ARG A 269 3.71 9.09 -7.29
CA ARG A 269 3.98 7.75 -7.84
C ARG A 269 5.03 6.95 -7.06
N LYS A 270 6.06 7.62 -6.51
CA LYS A 270 7.18 7.00 -5.77
C LYS A 270 7.97 6.02 -6.65
N PHE A 271 8.62 6.52 -7.70
CA PHE A 271 9.52 5.70 -8.51
C PHE A 271 10.64 5.13 -7.63
N LYS A 272 11.00 3.86 -7.83
CA LYS A 272 12.10 3.22 -7.09
C LYS A 272 13.40 3.36 -7.86
N GLU A 273 14.46 3.78 -7.17
CA GLU A 273 15.81 3.88 -7.75
C GLU A 273 16.28 2.54 -8.33
N SER A 274 15.93 1.42 -7.67
CA SER A 274 16.28 0.07 -8.11
C SER A 274 15.53 -0.40 -9.37
N GLN A 275 14.37 0.19 -9.69
CA GLN A 275 13.57 -0.18 -10.85
C GLN A 275 13.79 0.77 -12.02
N ASP A 276 13.80 2.08 -11.75
CA ASP A 276 14.02 3.13 -12.75
C ASP A 276 14.75 4.32 -12.09
N GLU A 277 16.08 4.26 -12.15
CA GLU A 277 16.98 5.28 -11.59
C GLU A 277 16.71 6.68 -12.19
N ASN A 278 16.44 6.75 -13.50
CA ASN A 278 16.22 8.02 -14.18
C ASN A 278 14.91 8.68 -13.75
N GLU A 279 13.82 7.92 -13.73
CA GLU A 279 12.52 8.43 -13.30
C GLU A 279 12.51 8.78 -11.81
N TYR A 280 13.25 8.03 -10.99
CA TYR A 280 13.49 8.35 -9.58
C TYR A 280 14.12 9.73 -9.43
N TYR A 281 15.30 9.98 -10.03
CA TYR A 281 15.96 11.29 -9.90
C TYR A 281 15.12 12.42 -10.45
N ARG A 282 14.44 12.21 -11.59
CA ARG A 282 13.53 13.20 -12.15
C ARG A 282 12.39 13.54 -11.18
N GLU A 283 11.74 12.53 -10.60
CA GLU A 283 10.66 12.73 -9.63
C GLU A 283 11.15 13.50 -8.39
N GLN A 284 12.33 13.14 -7.85
CA GLN A 284 12.91 13.85 -6.69
C GLN A 284 13.18 15.32 -6.99
N VAL A 285 13.80 15.61 -8.15
CA VAL A 285 14.04 16.99 -8.59
C VAL A 285 12.71 17.72 -8.77
N MET A 286 11.75 17.12 -9.48
CA MET A 286 10.44 17.70 -9.75
C MET A 286 9.68 18.07 -8.47
N LEU A 287 9.74 17.24 -7.43
CA LEU A 287 9.02 17.47 -6.18
C LEU A 287 9.74 18.48 -5.27
N PHE A 288 11.06 18.34 -5.11
CA PHE A 288 11.78 18.95 -4.00
C PHE A 288 12.75 20.07 -4.40
N THR A 289 12.79 20.44 -5.69
CA THR A 289 13.49 21.65 -6.16
C THR A 289 12.49 22.69 -6.68
N SER A 290 12.90 23.95 -6.70
CA SER A 290 12.13 25.03 -7.33
C SER A 290 12.39 25.07 -8.83
N TRP A 291 11.34 25.15 -9.64
CA TRP A 291 11.41 25.20 -11.10
C TRP A 291 10.17 25.89 -11.67
N ARG A 292 10.24 26.38 -12.91
CA ARG A 292 9.16 27.13 -13.57
C ARG A 292 8.67 26.42 -14.83
N ASN A 293 9.59 25.87 -15.61
CA ASN A 293 9.31 25.17 -16.85
C ASN A 293 9.89 23.77 -16.77
N GLU A 294 9.03 22.78 -16.52
CA GLU A 294 9.43 21.37 -16.41
C GLU A 294 10.29 20.90 -17.59
N ASN A 295 10.01 21.36 -18.83
CA ASN A 295 10.78 20.94 -19.99
C ASN A 295 12.21 21.49 -19.95
N ALA A 296 12.35 22.80 -19.74
CA ALA A 296 13.65 23.48 -19.79
C ALA A 296 14.49 23.28 -18.53
N ASP A 297 13.83 23.22 -17.37
CA ASP A 297 14.49 23.18 -16.06
C ASP A 297 14.74 21.75 -15.59
N ILE A 298 14.06 20.75 -16.17
CA ILE A 298 14.17 19.34 -15.76
C ILE A 298 14.37 18.43 -16.97
N LEU A 299 13.39 18.32 -17.87
CA LEU A 299 13.35 17.24 -18.89
C LEU A 299 14.46 17.34 -19.94
N SER A 300 14.99 18.53 -20.22
CA SER A 300 16.10 18.74 -21.17
C SER A 300 17.49 18.58 -20.54
N LEU A 301 17.58 18.32 -19.24
CA LEU A 301 18.83 18.21 -18.49
C LEU A 301 19.06 16.76 -18.04
N ASP A 302 20.29 16.46 -17.64
CA ASP A 302 20.63 15.18 -17.02
C ASP A 302 20.06 15.11 -15.59
N PHE A 303 19.15 14.17 -15.36
CA PHE A 303 18.43 14.07 -14.09
C PHE A 303 19.36 13.74 -12.91
N LYS A 304 20.35 12.88 -13.14
CA LYS A 304 21.29 12.43 -12.10
C LYS A 304 22.22 13.56 -11.68
N GLN A 305 22.73 14.33 -12.64
CA GLN A 305 23.54 15.51 -12.37
C GLN A 305 22.72 16.59 -11.65
N LEU A 306 21.49 16.84 -12.09
CA LEU A 306 20.60 17.84 -11.48
C LEU A 306 20.22 17.45 -10.04
N TYR A 307 19.94 16.17 -9.81
CA TYR A 307 19.71 15.60 -8.49
C TYR A 307 20.95 15.77 -7.59
N THR A 308 22.12 15.37 -8.07
CA THR A 308 23.38 15.45 -7.30
C THR A 308 23.72 16.90 -6.93
N THR A 309 23.50 17.84 -7.85
CA THR A 309 23.75 19.27 -7.62
C THR A 309 22.80 19.86 -6.58
N ASN A 310 21.56 19.36 -6.51
CA ASN A 310 20.52 19.86 -5.60
C ASN A 310 20.28 18.94 -4.39
N LEU A 311 21.17 17.99 -4.12
CA LEU A 311 20.96 16.92 -3.15
C LEU A 311 20.58 17.43 -1.76
N GLU A 312 21.27 18.47 -1.27
CA GLU A 312 21.01 19.03 0.05
C GLU A 312 19.64 19.76 0.12
N THR A 313 19.28 20.50 -0.93
CA THR A 313 17.96 21.14 -1.04
C THR A 313 16.84 20.10 -1.06
N ILE A 314 17.03 19.03 -1.84
CA ILE A 314 16.09 17.92 -1.95
C ILE A 314 15.91 17.26 -0.58
N ARG A 315 17.01 16.89 0.09
CA ARG A 315 16.98 16.30 1.43
C ARG A 315 16.26 17.19 2.44
N MET A 316 16.55 18.48 2.45
CA MET A 316 15.93 19.42 3.39
C MET A 316 14.42 19.52 3.19
N ASN A 317 13.98 19.69 1.94
CA ASN A 317 12.55 19.81 1.62
C ASN A 317 11.81 18.47 1.80
N ARG A 318 12.48 17.34 1.55
CA ARG A 318 11.91 16.00 1.66
C ARG A 318 11.62 15.59 3.10
N LYS A 319 12.44 16.01 4.08
CA LYS A 319 12.28 15.70 5.52
C LYS A 319 10.93 16.08 6.09
N GLU A 320 10.27 17.10 5.54
CA GLU A 320 8.94 17.50 5.99
C GLU A 320 7.85 16.48 5.63
N PHE A 321 8.04 15.75 4.53
CA PHE A 321 7.01 14.88 3.94
C PHE A 321 7.33 13.39 4.03
N VAL A 322 8.59 13.03 4.27
CA VAL A 322 9.07 11.65 4.39
C VAL A 322 9.70 11.47 5.76
N ALA A 323 9.02 10.74 6.64
CA ALA A 323 9.48 10.50 8.02
C ALA A 323 10.55 9.40 8.10
N ASP A 324 10.50 8.40 7.21
CA ASP A 324 11.49 7.33 7.12
C ASP A 324 11.80 7.03 5.64
N GLU A 325 13.08 7.14 5.26
CA GLU A 325 13.52 6.95 3.87
C GLU A 325 13.70 5.47 3.50
N ASN A 326 13.83 4.59 4.49
CA ASN A 326 14.06 3.15 4.29
C ASN A 326 12.76 2.34 4.28
N LEU A 327 11.62 3.01 4.51
CA LEU A 327 10.35 2.36 4.75
C LEU A 327 9.43 2.47 3.53
N ASP A 328 9.15 1.34 2.90
CA ASP A 328 8.17 1.23 1.82
C ASP A 328 7.01 0.32 2.25
N LEU A 329 5.99 0.94 2.86
CA LEU A 329 4.76 0.27 3.28
C LEU A 329 4.05 -0.48 2.15
N GLU A 330 4.15 0.00 0.92
CA GLU A 330 3.51 -0.65 -0.23
C GLU A 330 4.25 -1.95 -0.59
N GLU A 331 5.59 -1.92 -0.52
CA GLU A 331 6.40 -3.13 -0.65
C GLU A 331 6.18 -4.11 0.50
N GLU A 332 6.10 -3.64 1.74
CA GLU A 332 5.81 -4.49 2.90
C GLU A 332 4.45 -5.18 2.77
N LEU A 333 3.39 -4.44 2.38
CA LEU A 333 2.07 -5.00 2.13
C LEU A 333 2.10 -6.00 0.97
N MET A 334 2.81 -5.70 -0.11
CA MET A 334 2.96 -6.62 -1.25
C MET A 334 3.73 -7.90 -0.87
N GLN A 335 4.76 -7.79 -0.03
CA GLN A 335 5.47 -8.96 0.49
C GLN A 335 4.57 -9.80 1.40
N LEU A 336 3.74 -9.16 2.23
CA LEU A 336 2.73 -9.86 3.05
C LEU A 336 1.71 -10.58 2.16
N GLU A 337 1.19 -9.95 1.11
CA GLU A 337 0.30 -10.59 0.14
C GLU A 337 0.97 -11.78 -0.55
N LYS A 338 2.21 -11.64 -1.05
CA LYS A 338 2.96 -12.75 -1.66
C LYS A 338 3.21 -13.90 -0.70
N SER A 339 3.57 -13.60 0.55
CA SER A 339 3.77 -14.64 1.57
C SER A 339 2.49 -15.43 1.85
N ARG A 340 1.32 -14.78 1.69
CA ARG A 340 0.01 -15.41 1.84
C ARG A 340 -0.43 -16.19 0.63
N GLU A 341 -0.15 -15.73 -0.59
CA GLU A 341 -0.42 -16.54 -1.80
C GLU A 341 0.28 -17.89 -1.71
N LEU A 342 1.49 -17.92 -1.12
CA LEU A 342 2.22 -19.16 -0.84
C LEU A 342 1.58 -20.01 0.28
N GLU A 343 1.03 -19.40 1.33
CA GLU A 343 0.32 -20.12 2.42
C GLU A 343 -1.08 -20.61 1.99
N GLU A 344 -1.82 -19.83 1.20
CA GLU A 344 -3.15 -20.20 0.65
C GLU A 344 -3.04 -21.26 -0.45
N ASP A 345 -1.93 -21.30 -1.21
CA ASP A 345 -1.65 -22.40 -2.14
C ASP A 345 -1.34 -23.72 -1.41
N GLU A 346 -0.87 -23.67 -0.15
CA GLU A 346 -0.69 -24.84 0.72
C GLU A 346 -2.02 -25.31 1.38
N GLU A 347 -3.03 -24.44 1.52
CA GLU A 347 -4.37 -24.74 2.09
C GLU A 347 -5.43 -25.20 1.06
N LYS A 348 -5.06 -25.50 -0.19
CA LYS A 348 -6.02 -25.98 -1.20
C LYS A 348 -6.53 -27.42 -0.93
N SER A 349 -7.47 -27.55 0.01
CA SER A 349 -8.63 -28.42 -0.19
C SER A 349 -9.92 -27.59 -0.03
N GLU A 350 -10.70 -27.58 -1.10
CA GLU A 350 -12.10 -27.16 -1.19
C GLU A 350 -12.42 -25.66 -1.22
N GLU A 351 -12.31 -25.02 -2.40
CA GLU A 351 -13.35 -24.08 -2.88
C GLU A 351 -13.23 -23.81 -4.40
N THR A 352 -13.50 -24.85 -5.19
CA THR A 352 -13.55 -24.75 -6.67
C THR A 352 -14.92 -24.30 -7.19
N SER A 353 -15.67 -23.48 -6.44
CA SER A 353 -17.03 -23.05 -6.82
C SER A 353 -17.17 -21.54 -7.09
N LEU A 354 -16.20 -20.71 -6.71
CA LEU A 354 -16.29 -19.24 -6.84
C LEU A 354 -15.41 -18.64 -7.96
N VAL A 355 -14.72 -19.47 -8.74
CA VAL A 355 -13.69 -19.02 -9.70
C VAL A 355 -14.20 -18.88 -11.14
N SER A 356 -15.41 -19.36 -11.47
CA SER A 356 -15.94 -19.23 -12.83
C SER A 356 -16.61 -17.87 -13.04
N PHE A 357 -15.89 -16.94 -13.67
CA PHE A 357 -16.47 -15.74 -14.25
C PHE A 357 -17.23 -16.10 -15.53
N GLU A 358 -18.54 -15.93 -15.54
CA GLU A 358 -19.36 -16.07 -16.75
C GLU A 358 -19.77 -14.67 -17.25
N PRO A 359 -19.32 -14.25 -18.43
CA PRO A 359 -19.58 -12.89 -18.90
C PRO A 359 -21.06 -12.60 -19.14
N TYR A 360 -21.49 -11.38 -18.84
CA TYR A 360 -22.87 -10.91 -18.97
C TYR A 360 -23.49 -11.13 -20.37
N TRP A 361 -22.68 -11.08 -21.44
CA TRP A 361 -23.15 -11.31 -22.81
C TRP A 361 -23.42 -12.78 -23.14
N ASN A 362 -22.84 -13.73 -22.40
CA ASN A 362 -23.21 -15.14 -22.54
C ASN A 362 -24.59 -15.39 -21.92
N MET A 363 -24.93 -14.68 -20.83
CA MET A 363 -26.27 -14.73 -20.23
C MET A 363 -27.35 -14.13 -21.14
N MET A 364 -27.02 -13.11 -21.95
CA MET A 364 -27.95 -12.55 -22.93
C MET A 364 -28.23 -13.45 -24.14
N LYS A 365 -27.33 -14.39 -24.47
CA LYS A 365 -27.55 -15.36 -25.57
C LYS A 365 -28.44 -16.54 -25.18
N MET A 366 -28.78 -16.67 -23.90
CA MET A 366 -29.66 -17.73 -23.37
C MET A 366 -31.13 -17.32 -23.25
N LYS A 367 -31.55 -16.19 -23.84
CA LYS A 367 -32.97 -15.77 -23.91
C LYS A 367 -33.47 -15.62 -25.33
#